data_AF-A0A2G9M2M1-F1
#
_entry.id   AF-A0A2G9M2M1-F1
#
_cell.length_a   1.000
_cell.length_b   1.000
_cell.length_c   1.000
_cell.angle_alpha   90.00
_cell.angle_beta   90.00
_cell.angle_gamma   90.00
#
_symmetry.space_group_name_H-M   'P 1'
#
loop_
_entity.id
_entity.type
_entity.pdbx_description
1 polymer ?
#
loop_
_entity_poly.entity_id
_entity_poly.type
_entity_poly.pdbx_seq_one_letter_code
_entity_poly.pdbx_strand_id
1 'polypeptide(L)'
;ALVDKIKGKYRTGKGAIKFRRRSWGSFINLLKEAGFVESQKGFEQTGDMLIVEDEEWERVHVYLGNWACASFPDDGVQLFPMTVMNDKPYKVWRYICLP
;
A
#
# COMPACT_ATOMS: atom_id res chain seq x y z
N ALA A 1 15.53 19.86 -2.73
CA ALA A 1 14.56 20.63 -3.57
C ALA A 1 13.13 20.04 -3.60
N LEU A 2 12.91 18.74 -3.84
CA LEU A 2 11.58 18.09 -3.68
C LEU A 2 11.42 17.47 -2.28
N VAL A 3 12.48 16.82 -1.79
CA VAL A 3 12.57 16.22 -0.44
C VAL A 3 12.31 17.27 0.65
N ASP A 4 12.84 18.48 0.51
CA ASP A 4 12.67 19.57 1.50
C ASP A 4 11.24 20.14 1.51
N LYS A 5 10.52 20.10 0.39
CA LYS A 5 9.11 20.51 0.32
C LYS A 5 8.18 19.51 1.02
N ILE A 6 8.56 18.24 1.09
CA ILE A 6 7.82 17.20 1.81
C ILE A 6 8.15 17.24 3.30
N LYS A 7 9.44 17.37 3.66
CA LYS A 7 9.89 17.53 5.05
C LYS A 7 9.35 18.80 5.72
N GLY A 8 9.17 19.89 4.96
CA GLY A 8 8.65 21.16 5.47
C GLY A 8 7.21 21.10 6.03
N LYS A 9 6.43 20.05 5.74
CA LYS A 9 5.05 19.91 6.24
C LYS A 9 4.92 19.01 7.48
N TYR A 10 5.90 18.16 7.79
CA TYR A 10 5.80 17.18 8.90
C TYR A 10 7.12 17.07 9.66
N ARG A 11 7.10 17.38 10.97
CA ARG A 11 8.28 17.34 11.85
C ARG A 11 8.82 15.93 12.12
N THR A 12 8.02 14.88 11.87
CA THR A 12 8.38 13.45 12.05
C THR A 12 7.53 12.59 11.11
N GLY A 13 7.99 11.39 10.73
CA GLY A 13 7.21 10.42 9.95
C GLY A 13 5.90 9.99 10.60
N LYS A 14 5.88 9.86 11.93
CA LYS A 14 4.64 9.67 12.69
C LYS A 14 3.64 10.83 12.49
N GLY A 15 4.13 12.05 12.30
CA GLY A 15 3.30 13.23 11.99
C GLY A 15 2.67 13.17 10.60
N ALA A 16 3.40 12.69 9.59
CA ALA A 16 2.88 12.49 8.25
C ALA A 16 1.78 11.40 8.21
N ILE A 17 2.02 10.28 8.92
CA ILE A 17 1.07 9.16 9.08
C ILE A 17 -0.21 9.64 9.80
N LYS A 18 -0.09 10.41 10.89
CA LYS A 18 -1.24 10.95 11.61
C LYS A 18 -2.04 11.99 10.82
N PHE A 19 -1.41 12.78 9.95
CA PHE A 19 -2.11 13.76 9.11
C PHE A 19 -3.05 13.12 8.06
N ARG A 20 -2.74 11.90 7.60
CA ARG A 20 -3.60 11.12 6.69
C ARG A 20 -4.95 10.69 7.31
N ARG A 21 -5.13 10.75 8.64
CA ARG A 21 -6.38 10.38 9.34
C ARG A 21 -7.60 11.27 9.07
N ARG A 22 -7.57 12.16 8.07
CA ARG A 22 -8.71 13.05 7.77
C ARG A 22 -9.80 12.44 6.88
N SER A 23 -9.54 11.30 6.23
CA SER A 23 -10.57 10.51 5.56
C SER A 23 -10.94 9.32 6.44
N TRP A 24 -12.13 9.36 7.02
CA TRP A 24 -12.72 8.23 7.75
C TRP A 24 -13.17 7.17 6.73
N GLY A 25 -12.71 5.92 6.88
CA GLY A 25 -13.11 4.81 6.02
C GLY A 25 -12.10 3.66 6.00
N SER A 26 -12.56 2.44 5.72
CA SER A 26 -11.68 1.31 5.42
C SER A 26 -11.03 1.53 4.05
N PHE A 27 -9.71 1.37 3.94
CA PHE A 27 -9.02 1.52 2.66
C PHE A 27 -9.57 0.55 1.61
N ILE A 28 -9.98 -0.65 2.05
CA ILE A 28 -10.67 -1.64 1.20
C ILE A 28 -11.95 -1.06 0.58
N ASN A 29 -12.76 -0.30 1.34
CA ASN A 29 -13.97 0.31 0.79
C ASN A 29 -13.64 1.38 -0.26
N LEU A 30 -12.60 2.19 -0.03
CA LEU A 30 -12.12 3.17 -1.03
C LEU A 30 -11.63 2.49 -2.30
N LEU A 31 -10.96 1.33 -2.18
CA LEU A 31 -10.52 0.55 -3.32
C LEU A 31 -11.71 0.04 -4.13
N LYS A 32 -12.74 -0.50 -3.48
CA LYS A 32 -13.98 -0.93 -4.15
C LYS A 32 -14.65 0.23 -4.89
N GLU A 33 -14.79 1.39 -4.23
CA GLU A 33 -15.35 2.60 -4.85
C GLU A 33 -14.53 3.07 -6.05
N ALA A 34 -13.20 2.88 -6.00
CA ALA A 34 -12.29 3.19 -7.09
C ALA A 34 -12.26 2.12 -8.20
N GLY A 35 -13.09 1.07 -8.15
CA GLY A 35 -13.16 0.03 -9.18
C GLY A 35 -12.14 -1.10 -9.04
N PHE A 36 -11.51 -1.23 -7.86
CA PHE A 36 -10.70 -2.41 -7.56
C PHE A 36 -11.58 -3.58 -7.16
N VAL A 37 -11.13 -4.78 -7.51
CA VAL A 37 -11.71 -6.05 -7.06
C VAL A 37 -10.67 -6.86 -6.32
N GLU A 38 -11.15 -7.71 -5.41
CA GLU A 38 -10.29 -8.69 -4.76
C GLU A 38 -9.91 -9.79 -5.77
N SER A 39 -8.62 -10.10 -5.84
CA SER A 39 -8.05 -11.17 -6.66
C SER A 39 -7.59 -12.32 -5.79
N GLN A 40 -7.52 -13.51 -6.39
CA GLN A 40 -7.01 -14.69 -5.71
C GLN A 40 -5.50 -14.56 -5.47
N LYS A 41 -5.07 -14.85 -4.23
CA LYS A 41 -3.64 -14.99 -3.88
C LYS A 41 -2.98 -16.11 -4.70
N GLY A 42 -1.78 -15.87 -5.20
CA GLY A 42 -1.05 -16.73 -6.14
C GLY A 42 -1.28 -16.41 -7.61
N PHE A 43 -2.20 -15.50 -7.94
CA PHE A 43 -2.47 -15.02 -9.30
C PHE A 43 -2.24 -13.50 -9.42
N GLU A 44 -1.31 -12.98 -8.64
CA GLU A 44 -0.93 -11.57 -8.65
C GLU A 44 -0.39 -11.15 -10.03
N GLN A 45 -0.71 -9.92 -10.43
CA GLN A 45 -0.18 -9.26 -11.62
C GLN A 45 0.54 -7.97 -11.22
N THR A 46 1.55 -7.58 -12.00
CA THR A 46 2.29 -6.35 -11.76
C THR A 46 1.33 -5.17 -11.66
N GLY A 47 1.40 -4.45 -10.53
CA GLY A 47 0.50 -3.34 -10.20
C GLY A 47 -0.60 -3.68 -9.20
N ASP A 48 -0.82 -4.97 -8.89
CA ASP A 48 -1.76 -5.36 -7.85
C ASP A 48 -1.33 -4.83 -6.48
N MET A 49 -2.31 -4.45 -5.67
CA MET A 49 -2.09 -4.05 -4.29
C MET A 49 -2.15 -5.27 -3.36
N LEU A 50 -1.12 -5.45 -2.54
CA LEU A 50 -1.05 -6.46 -1.51
C LEU A 50 -1.30 -5.78 -0.15
N ILE A 51 -2.43 -6.09 0.47
CA ILE A 51 -2.83 -5.50 1.74
C ILE A 51 -2.62 -6.53 2.84
N VAL A 52 -1.64 -6.27 3.69
CA VAL A 52 -1.40 -7.03 4.92
C VAL A 52 -2.19 -6.36 6.04
N GLU A 53 -3.16 -7.07 6.60
CA GLU A 53 -3.92 -6.60 7.77
C GLU A 53 -3.07 -6.77 9.03
N ASP A 54 -2.84 -5.66 9.75
CA ASP A 54 -2.25 -5.61 11.09
C ASP A 54 -3.34 -5.09 12.05
N GLU A 55 -3.29 -5.43 13.34
CA GLU A 55 -4.36 -5.10 14.31
C GLU A 55 -4.62 -3.58 14.41
N GLU A 56 -3.62 -2.77 14.07
CA GLU A 56 -3.70 -1.32 14.08
C GLU A 56 -3.60 -0.66 12.68
N TRP A 57 -3.14 -1.38 11.65
CA TRP A 57 -2.74 -0.77 10.36
C TRP A 57 -2.95 -1.70 9.16
N GLU A 58 -3.52 -1.19 8.08
CA GLU A 58 -3.48 -1.85 6.77
C GLU A 58 -2.18 -1.45 6.05
N ARG A 59 -1.23 -2.41 5.88
CA ARG A 59 0.02 -2.15 5.15
C ARG A 59 -0.17 -2.48 3.69
N VAL A 60 0.01 -1.49 2.83
CA VAL A 60 -0.19 -1.59 1.38
C VAL A 60 1.15 -1.74 0.69
N HIS A 61 1.27 -2.76 -0.15
CA HIS A 61 2.40 -2.98 -1.03
C HIS A 61 1.90 -3.09 -2.47
N VAL A 62 2.79 -2.87 -3.45
CA VAL A 62 2.51 -3.08 -4.87
C VAL A 62 3.30 -4.28 -5.36
N TYR A 63 2.63 -5.24 -6.00
CA TYR A 63 3.26 -6.40 -6.60
C TYR A 63 4.00 -6.00 -7.88
N LEU A 64 5.27 -6.40 -7.98
CA LEU A 64 6.16 -6.12 -9.11
C LEU A 64 6.74 -7.43 -9.69
N GLY A 65 6.00 -8.54 -9.61
CA GLY A 65 6.50 -9.88 -9.97
C GLY A 65 7.20 -10.54 -8.78
N ASN A 66 8.52 -10.72 -8.86
CA ASN A 66 9.27 -11.38 -7.78
C ASN A 66 9.45 -10.50 -6.52
N TRP A 67 8.96 -9.26 -6.56
CA TRP A 67 9.12 -8.26 -5.51
C TRP A 67 7.79 -7.62 -5.14
N ALA A 68 7.66 -7.20 -3.87
CA ALA A 68 6.65 -6.28 -3.40
C ALA A 68 7.31 -4.94 -3.04
N CYS A 69 6.66 -3.85 -3.39
CA CYS A 69 7.15 -2.49 -3.16
C CYS A 69 6.28 -1.76 -2.14
N ALA A 70 6.89 -1.15 -1.13
CA ALA A 70 6.23 -0.19 -0.25
C ALA A 70 6.96 1.16 -0.28
N SER A 71 6.21 2.25 -0.19
CA SER A 71 6.77 3.59 -0.09
C SER A 71 6.45 4.19 1.27
N PHE A 72 7.48 4.70 1.93
CA PHE A 72 7.44 5.33 3.23
C PHE A 72 7.90 6.80 3.09
N PRO A 73 7.20 7.77 3.70
CA PRO A 73 7.56 9.18 3.57
C PRO A 73 9.01 9.52 3.96
N ASP A 74 9.54 8.81 4.96
CA ASP A 74 10.86 9.08 5.52
C ASP A 74 11.92 8.07 5.05
N ASP A 75 11.54 6.82 4.82
CA ASP A 75 12.48 5.73 4.47
C ASP A 75 12.56 5.47 2.95
N GLY A 76 11.83 6.25 2.14
CA GLY A 76 11.84 6.13 0.69
C GLY A 76 11.06 4.91 0.18
N VAL A 77 11.62 4.20 -0.79
CA VAL A 77 11.00 3.00 -1.37
C VAL A 77 11.75 1.77 -0.87
N GLN A 78 11.00 0.81 -0.34
CA GLN A 78 11.52 -0.50 0.07
C GLN A 78 10.97 -1.58 -0.84
N LEU A 79 11.85 -2.51 -1.22
CA LEU A 79 11.52 -3.69 -2.00
C LEU A 79 11.70 -4.94 -1.13
N PHE A 80 10.70 -5.81 -1.14
CA PHE A 80 10.68 -7.06 -0.40
C PHE A 80 10.59 -8.21 -1.40
N PRO A 81 11.38 -9.28 -1.27
CA PRO A 81 11.17 -10.46 -2.09
C PRO A 81 9.83 -11.09 -1.73
N MET A 82 9.09 -11.59 -2.73
CA MET A 82 7.78 -12.20 -2.49
C MET A 82 7.83 -13.42 -1.58
N THR A 83 8.99 -14.07 -1.44
CA THR A 83 9.22 -15.15 -0.47
C THR A 83 8.90 -14.71 0.97
N VAL A 84 9.27 -13.48 1.35
CA VAL A 84 9.00 -12.91 2.68
C VAL A 84 7.54 -12.51 2.84
N MET A 85 6.91 -12.05 1.76
CA MET A 85 5.50 -11.66 1.76
C MET A 85 4.56 -12.85 1.83
N ASN A 86 4.91 -13.97 1.21
CA ASN A 86 4.07 -15.17 1.14
C ASN A 86 3.75 -15.77 2.51
N ASP A 87 4.67 -15.61 3.47
CA ASP A 87 4.52 -16.01 4.87
C ASP A 87 3.52 -15.13 5.65
N LYS A 88 3.02 -14.04 5.05
CA LYS A 88 2.03 -13.15 5.66
C LYS A 88 0.64 -13.41 5.09
N PRO A 89 -0.42 -13.29 5.92
CA PRO A 89 -1.78 -13.20 5.43
C PRO A 89 -1.94 -11.83 4.74
N TYR A 90 -2.16 -11.85 3.42
CA TYR A 90 -2.47 -10.64 2.65
C TYR A 90 -3.61 -10.89 1.67
N LYS A 91 -4.34 -9.82 1.38
CA LYS A 91 -5.37 -9.77 0.33
C LYS A 91 -4.81 -9.08 -0.90
N VAL A 92 -5.20 -9.55 -2.08
CA VAL A 92 -4.76 -8.99 -3.36
C VAL A 92 -5.90 -8.14 -3.93
N TRP A 93 -5.60 -6.91 -4.33
CA TRP A 93 -6.57 -5.99 -4.91
C TRP A 93 -6.08 -5.49 -6.25
N ARG A 94 -6.89 -5.71 -7.30
CA ARG A 94 -6.57 -5.36 -8.68
C ARG A 94 -7.52 -4.29 -9.19
N TYR A 95 -6.96 -3.24 -9.78
CA TYR A 95 -7.77 -2.28 -10.52
C TYR A 95 -8.26 -2.90 -11.81
N ILE A 96 -9.58 -2.94 -12.01
CA ILE A 96 -10.15 -3.26 -13.31
C ILE A 96 -10.51 -1.92 -13.95
N CYS A 97 -9.74 -1.52 -14.96
CA CYS A 97 -10.13 -0.41 -15.80
C CYS A 97 -11.43 -0.83 -16.51
N LEU A 98 -12.56 -0.28 -16.04
CA LEU A 98 -13.82 -0.46 -16.75
C LEU A 98 -13.71 0.29 -18.09
N PRO A 99 -14.14 -0.33 -19.20
CA PRO A 99 -14.07 0.27 -20.53
C PRO A 99 -14.86 1.58 -20.64
#